data_AF-A0A962S8W1-F1
#
_entry.id   AF-A0A962S8W1-F1
#
_cell.length_a   1.000
_cell.length_b   1.000
_cell.length_c   1.000
_cell.angle_alpha   90.00
_cell.angle_beta   90.00
_cell.angle_gamma   90.00
#
_symmetry.space_group_name_H-M   'P 1'
#
loop_
_entity.id
_entity.type
_entity.pdbx_description
1 polymer ?
#
loop_
_entity_poly.entity_id
_entity_poly.type
_entity_poly.pdbx_seq_one_letter_code
_entity_poly.pdbx_strand_id
1 'polypeptide(L)' 'MGDISWFNIIWAGILVFFIIRLWPNAMHWIKNGPKGDSNDWTTFILLMAGVALFIAFLIYSVRG' A
#
# COMPACT_ATOMS: atom_id res chain seq x y z
N MET A 1 -27.96 -22.32 0.15
CA MET A 1 -28.01 -21.09 0.95
C MET A 1 -27.43 -21.46 2.31
N GLY A 2 -26.20 -21.03 2.60
CA GLY A 2 -25.50 -21.47 3.81
C GLY A 2 -26.29 -21.07 5.05
N ASP A 3 -26.52 -22.02 5.94
CA ASP A 3 -27.29 -21.81 7.16
C ASP A 3 -26.64 -20.66 7.96
N ILE A 4 -27.44 -19.69 8.41
CA ILE A 4 -26.95 -18.64 9.30
C ILE A 4 -26.65 -19.32 10.64
N SER A 5 -25.42 -19.82 10.77
CA SER A 5 -24.95 -20.40 12.01
C SER A 5 -24.81 -19.28 13.04
N TRP A 6 -25.22 -19.57 14.27
CA TRP A 6 -25.03 -18.64 15.41
C TRP A 6 -23.57 -18.17 15.53
N PHE A 7 -22.62 -19.01 15.15
CA PHE A 7 -21.20 -18.68 15.06
C PHE A 7 -20.90 -17.57 14.03
N ASN A 8 -21.51 -17.63 12.83
CA ASN A 8 -21.33 -16.60 11.81
C ASN A 8 -21.87 -15.24 12.26
N ILE A 9 -22.96 -15.21 13.03
CA ILE A 9 -23.49 -13.98 13.61
C ILE A 9 -22.51 -13.39 14.63
N ILE A 10 -21.91 -14.22 15.48
CA ILE A 10 -20.91 -13.78 16.47
C ILE A 10 -19.68 -13.20 15.75
N TRP A 11 -19.16 -13.89 14.72
CA TRP A 11 -18.05 -13.38 13.93
C TRP A 11 -18.38 -12.08 13.20
N ALA A 12 -19.58 -11.97 12.62
CA ALA A 12 -20.04 -10.73 12.01
C ALA A 12 -20.05 -9.57 13.03
N GLY A 13 -20.52 -9.83 14.25
CA GLY A 13 -20.49 -8.85 15.35
C GLY A 13 -19.06 -8.43 15.73
N ILE A 14 -18.13 -9.37 15.81
CA ILE A 14 -16.70 -9.09 16.07
C ILE A 14 -16.11 -8.23 14.96
N LEU A 15 -16.38 -8.54 13.70
CA LEU A 15 -15.88 -7.77 12.56
C LEU A 15 -16.43 -6.33 12.56
N VAL A 16 -17.72 -6.17 12.85
CA VAL A 16 -18.33 -4.83 12.98
C VAL A 16 -17.67 -4.05 14.13
N PHE A 17 -17.44 -4.69 15.28
CA PHE A 17 -16.73 -4.07 16.40
C PHE A 17 -15.30 -3.65 16.02
N PHE A 18 -14.57 -4.50 15.30
CA PHE A 18 -13.22 -4.18 14.80
C PHE A 18 -13.23 -2.98 13.86
N ILE A 19 -14.19 -2.93 12.93
CA ILE A 19 -14.33 -1.79 12.01
C ILE A 19 -14.56 -0.51 12.81
N ILE A 20 -15.50 -0.50 13.75
CA ILE A 20 -15.80 0.69 14.58
C ILE A 20 -14.56 1.12 15.39
N ARG A 21 -13.81 0.15 15.93
CA ARG A 21 -12.61 0.40 16.74
C ARG A 21 -11.44 0.97 15.94
N LEU A 22 -11.26 0.51 14.69
CA LEU A 22 -10.18 0.93 13.80
C LEU A 22 -10.54 2.21 13.03
N TRP A 23 -11.82 2.45 12.79
CA TRP A 23 -12.34 3.60 12.04
C TRP A 23 -11.75 4.95 12.45
N PRO A 24 -11.69 5.36 13.74
CA PRO A 24 -11.18 6.68 14.11
C PRO A 24 -9.71 6.85 13.77
N ASN A 25 -8.89 5.81 14.00
CA ASN A 25 -7.46 5.84 13.70
C ASN A 25 -7.22 5.82 12.20
N ALA A 26 -7.94 4.98 11.46
CA ALA A 26 -7.90 4.95 10.00
C ALA A 26 -8.30 6.30 9.41
N MET A 27 -9.37 6.92 9.90
CA MET A 27 -9.81 8.24 9.48
C MET A 27 -8.79 9.32 9.83
N HIS A 28 -8.15 9.25 11.00
CA HIS A 28 -7.06 10.14 11.38
C HIS A 28 -5.87 10.00 10.42
N TRP A 29 -5.51 8.78 10.03
CA TRP A 29 -4.40 8.51 9.11
C TRP A 29 -4.74 8.91 7.66
N ILE A 30 -5.98 8.77 7.23
CA ILE A 30 -6.42 9.24 5.92
C ILE A 30 -6.39 10.77 5.86
N LYS A 31 -6.76 11.46 6.95
CA LYS A 31 -6.80 12.93 7.01
C LYS A 31 -5.42 13.57 7.24
N ASN A 32 -4.63 12.99 8.14
CA ASN A 32 -3.38 13.57 8.66
C ASN A 32 -2.13 12.76 8.29
N GLY A 33 -2.28 11.61 7.63
CA GLY A 33 -1.15 10.83 7.16
C GLY A 33 -0.42 11.57 6.04
N PRO A 34 0.88 11.27 5.84
CA PRO A 34 1.63 11.81 4.73
C PRO A 34 0.95 11.37 3.43
N LYS A 35 0.29 12.32 2.77
CA LYS A 35 -0.20 12.11 1.40
C LYS A 35 1.05 11.94 0.56
N GLY A 36 1.11 10.88 -0.26
CA GLY A 36 2.25 10.65 -1.15
C GLY A 36 2.58 11.94 -1.87
N ASP A 37 3.74 12.51 -1.56
CA ASP A 37 4.11 13.82 -2.03
C ASP A 37 4.51 13.69 -3.51
N SER A 38 4.31 14.74 -4.30
CA SER A 38 4.81 14.77 -5.68
C SER A 38 6.33 14.52 -5.72
N ASN A 39 7.03 14.88 -4.64
CA ASN A 39 8.45 14.59 -4.43
C ASN A 39 8.77 13.09 -4.27
N ASP A 40 7.84 12.27 -3.77
CA ASP A 40 8.02 10.81 -3.67
C ASP A 40 8.07 10.19 -5.07
N TRP A 41 7.23 10.70 -5.98
CA TRP A 41 7.24 10.29 -7.38
C TRP A 41 8.51 10.72 -8.10
N THR A 42 9.03 11.92 -7.81
CA THR A 42 10.32 12.36 -8.35
C THR A 42 11.46 11.45 -7.86
N THR A 43 11.48 11.11 -6.58
CA THR A 43 12.48 10.20 -5.99
C THR A 43 12.39 8.80 -6.62
N PHE A 44 11.18 8.27 -6.78
CA PHE A 44 10.93 6.99 -7.45
C PHE A 44 11.46 6.99 -8.89
N ILE A 45 11.11 8.02 -9.69
CA ILE A 45 11.56 8.13 -11.08
C ILE A 45 13.08 8.26 -11.15
N LEU A 46 13.69 9.05 -10.27
CA LEU A 46 15.15 9.23 -10.23
C LEU A 46 15.88 7.90 -9.97
N LEU A 47 15.40 7.13 -8.99
CA LEU A 47 15.97 5.80 -8.69
C LEU A 47 15.81 4.84 -9.86
N MET A 48 14.62 4.78 -10.46
CA MET A 48 14.35 3.92 -11.62
C MET A 48 15.20 4.31 -12.84
N ALA A 49 15.34 5.61 -13.11
CA ALA A 49 16.19 6.12 -14.18
C ALA A 49 17.67 5.79 -13.93
N GLY A 50 18.15 5.89 -12.69
CA GLY A 50 19.50 5.49 -12.29
C GLY A 50 19.77 4.01 -12.55
N VAL A 51 18.83 3.12 -12.18
CA VAL A 51 18.94 1.68 -12.46
C VAL A 51 18.94 1.41 -13.96
N ALA A 52 18.04 2.04 -14.73
CA ALA A 52 17.97 1.87 -16.18
C ALA A 52 19.27 2.33 -16.88
N LEU A 53 19.82 3.47 -16.47
CA LEU A 53 21.10 3.98 -16.98
C LEU A 53 22.26 3.06 -16.63
N PHE A 54 22.29 2.52 -15.40
CA PHE A 54 23.31 1.57 -15.00
C PHE A 54 23.25 0.28 -15.85
N ILE A 55 22.06 -0.26 -16.08
CA ILE A 55 21.87 -1.41 -16.97
C ILE A 55 22.33 -1.09 -18.39
N ALA A 56 21.96 0.07 -18.95
CA ALA A 56 22.39 0.49 -20.27
C ALA A 56 23.93 0.62 -20.37
N PHE A 57 24.56 1.17 -19.33
CA PHE A 57 26.01 1.24 -19.22
C PHE A 57 26.66 -0.14 -19.21
N LEU A 58 26.16 -1.09 -18.40
CA LEU A 58 26.67 -2.47 -18.38
C LEU A 58 26.51 -3.15 -19.73
N ILE A 59 25.36 -2.97 -20.38
CA ILE A 59 25.11 -3.49 -21.72
C ILE A 59 26.14 -2.96 -22.71
N TYR A 60 26.41 -1.64 -22.69
CA TYR A 60 27.41 -1.03 -23.54
C TYR A 60 28.82 -1.55 -23.23
N SER A 61 29.18 -1.66 -21.95
CA SER A 61 30.49 -2.14 -21.51
C SER A 61 30.78 -3.60 -21.88
N VAL A 62 29.75 -4.44 -22.00
CA VAL A 62 29.90 -5.86 -22.36
C VAL A 62 29.80 -6.09 -23.87
N ARG A 63 29.11 -5.20 -24.60
CA ARG A 63 28.96 -5.27 -26.06
C ARG A 63 30.06 -4.52 -26.82
N GLY A 64 30.84 -3.69 -26.13
CA GLY A 64 32.03 -3.02 -26.65
C GLY A 64 33.26 -3.91 -26.69
#